data_AF-A0A1Y5KPR4-F1
#
_entry.id   AF-A0A1Y5KPR4-F1
#
_cell.length_a   1.000
_cell.length_b   1.000
_cell.length_c   1.000
_cell.angle_alpha   90.00
_cell.angle_beta   90.00
_cell.angle_gamma   90.00
#
_symmetry.space_group_name_H-M   'P 1'
#
loop_
_entity.id
_entity.type
_entity.pdbx_description
1 polymer ?
#
loop_
_entity_poly.entity_id
_entity_poly.type
_entity_poly.pdbx_seq_one_letter_code
_entity_poly.pdbx_strand_id
1 'polypeptide(L)' 'MDCQDLVELVTAYLEDDMDPDARARFETHLGECAGCATYLEQIEQTVHTLGTLPPEELDPTLRDRLLDAFREWR' A
#
# COMPACT_ATOMS: atom_id res chain seq x y z
N MET A 1 1.67 -20.38 -0.89
CA MET A 1 2.71 -19.75 -0.06
C MET A 1 2.39 -20.04 1.39
N ASP A 2 3.38 -20.01 2.28
CA ASP A 2 3.14 -20.15 3.72
C ASP A 2 2.90 -18.79 4.38
N CYS A 3 2.68 -18.79 5.70
CA CYS A 3 2.41 -17.56 6.45
C CYS A 3 3.63 -16.62 6.49
N GLN A 4 4.85 -17.16 6.46
CA GLN A 4 6.06 -16.35 6.51
C GLN A 4 6.22 -15.58 5.19
N ASP A 5 6.09 -16.29 4.06
CA ASP A 5 6.10 -15.67 2.73
C ASP A 5 5.06 -14.55 2.62
N LEU A 6 3.85 -14.77 3.14
CA LEU A 6 2.77 -13.78 3.12
C LEU A 6 3.12 -12.52 3.91
N VAL A 7 3.63 -12.69 5.13
CA VAL A 7 4.04 -11.57 5.99
C VAL A 7 5.15 -10.75 5.33
N GLU A 8 6.10 -11.41 4.66
CA GLU A 8 7.18 -10.73 3.93
C GLU A 8 6.67 -9.96 2.70
N LEU A 9 5.58 -10.41 2.06
CA LEU A 9 5.02 -9.81 0.85
C LEU A 9 3.90 -8.80 1.08
N VAL A 10 3.47 -8.58 2.33
CA VAL A 10 2.29 -7.73 2.63
C VAL A 10 2.42 -6.30 2.09
N THR A 11 3.61 -5.72 2.15
CA THR A 11 3.86 -4.37 1.64
C THR A 11 3.71 -4.32 0.12
N ALA A 12 4.32 -5.27 -0.60
CA ALA A 12 4.20 -5.37 -2.05
C ALA A 12 2.74 -5.55 -2.50
N TYR A 13 1.95 -6.32 -1.73
CA TYR A 13 0.51 -6.48 -1.98
C TYR A 13 -0.26 -5.16 -1.83
N LEU A 14 0.02 -4.39 -0.78
CA LEU A 14 -0.62 -3.09 -0.51
C LEU A 14 -0.21 -1.99 -1.51
N GLU A 15 1.00 -2.07 -2.05
CA GLU A 15 1.55 -1.13 -3.03
C GLU A 15 1.24 -1.51 -4.49
N ASP A 16 0.50 -2.61 -4.71
CA ASP A 16 0.21 -3.20 -6.02
C ASP A 16 1.48 -3.52 -6.85
N ASP A 17 2.56 -3.88 -6.16
CA ASP A 17 3.89 -4.18 -6.71
C ASP A 17 4.14 -5.71 -6.76
N MET A 18 3.11 -6.46 -7.17
CA MET A 18 3.20 -7.91 -7.33
C MET A 18 2.89 -8.31 -8.77
N ASP A 19 3.62 -9.29 -9.29
CA ASP A 19 3.19 -9.96 -10.51
C ASP A 19 1.86 -10.71 -10.28
N PRO A 20 1.05 -10.92 -11.33
CA PRO A 20 -0.28 -11.53 -11.20
C PRO A 20 -0.28 -12.92 -10.55
N ASP A 21 0.75 -13.74 -10.80
CA ASP A 21 0.82 -15.11 -10.28
C ASP A 21 1.18 -15.11 -8.78
N ALA A 22 2.06 -14.20 -8.35
CA ALA A 22 2.35 -13.97 -6.94
C ALA A 22 1.12 -13.43 -6.19
N ARG A 23 0.41 -12.46 -6.78
CA ARG A 23 -0.81 -11.88 -6.20
C ARG A 23 -1.90 -12.94 -6.02
N ALA A 24 -2.16 -13.77 -7.02
CA ALA A 24 -3.15 -14.84 -6.93
C ALA A 24 -2.83 -15.85 -5.82
N ARG A 25 -1.55 -16.22 -5.63
CA ARG A 25 -1.12 -17.11 -4.54
C ARG A 25 -1.28 -16.47 -3.15
N PHE A 26 -1.05 -15.16 -3.05
CA PHE A 26 -1.26 -14.38 -1.83
C PHE A 26 -2.74 -14.34 -1.44
N GLU A 27 -3.61 -13.97 -2.38
CA GLU A 27 -5.06 -13.92 -2.19
C GLU A 27 -5.65 -15.29 -1.86
N THR A 28 -5.13 -16.37 -2.48
CA THR A 28 -5.52 -17.74 -2.13
C THR A 28 -5.21 -18.05 -0.67
N HIS A 29 -4.00 -17.70 -0.19
CA HIS A 29 -3.63 -17.94 1.21
C HIS A 29 -4.51 -17.14 2.19
N LEU A 30 -4.83 -15.88 1.87
CA LEU A 30 -5.74 -15.08 2.70
C LEU A 30 -7.11 -15.75 2.88
N GLY A 31 -7.63 -16.41 1.83
CA GLY A 31 -8.88 -17.16 1.89
C GLY A 31 -8.83 -18.43 2.75
N GLU A 32 -7.63 -19.00 2.95
CA GLU A 32 -7.43 -20.26 3.67
C GLU A 32 -6.97 -20.06 5.12
N CYS A 33 -6.38 -18.89 5.44
CA CYS A 33 -5.75 -18.63 6.73
C CYS A 33 -6.31 -17.36 7.41
N ALA A 34 -7.18 -17.55 8.39
CA ALA A 34 -7.76 -16.46 9.18
C ALA A 34 -6.71 -15.60 9.92
N GLY A 35 -5.58 -16.20 10.32
CA GLY A 35 -4.49 -15.48 10.98
C GLY A 35 -3.82 -14.47 10.05
N CYS A 36 -3.59 -14.86 8.79
CA CYS A 36 -3.00 -13.97 7.78
C CYS A 36 -3.99 -12.90 7.29
N ALA A 37 -5.29 -13.23 7.21
CA ALA A 37 -6.33 -12.22 6.98
C ALA A 37 -6.34 -11.16 8.10
N THR A 38 -6.29 -11.59 9.36
CA THR A 38 -6.20 -10.68 10.52
C THR A 38 -4.92 -9.84 10.48
N TYR A 39 -3.79 -10.45 10.10
CA TYR A 39 -2.53 -9.73 9.95
C TYR A 39 -2.62 -8.63 8.89
N LEU A 40 -3.20 -8.91 7.72
CA LEU A 40 -3.40 -7.91 6.67
C LEU A 40 -4.25 -6.73 7.19
N GLU A 41 -5.37 -7.00 7.85
CA GLU A 41 -6.23 -5.96 8.45
C GLU A 41 -5.46 -5.07 9.44
N GLN A 42 -4.57 -5.66 10.26
CA GLN A 42 -3.72 -4.90 11.19
C GLN A 42 -2.73 -3.97 10.49
N ILE A 43 -2.14 -4.42 9.39
CA ILE A 43 -1.21 -3.60 8.60
C ILE A 43 -1.99 -2.48 7.88
N GLU A 44 -3.15 -2.77 7.29
CA GLU A 44 -4.04 -1.76 6.71
C GLU A 44 -4.43 -0.68 7.73
N GLN A 45 -4.80 -1.08 8.95
CA GLN A 45 -5.10 -0.13 10.03
C GLN A 45 -3.89 0.72 10.42
N THR A 46 -2.69 0.12 10.43
CA THR A 46 -1.44 0.85 10.71
C THR A 46 -1.17 1.90 9.64
N VAL A 47 -1.26 1.52 8.36
CA VAL A 47 -1.10 2.43 7.22
C VAL A 47 -2.12 3.56 7.28
N HIS A 48 -3.40 3.23 7.51
CA HIS A 48 -4.44 4.24 7.64
C HIS A 48 -4.14 5.22 8.78
N THR A 49 -3.79 4.72 9.96
CA THR A 49 -3.50 5.54 11.14
C THR A 49 -2.35 6.51 10.86
N LEU A 50 -1.23 6.01 10.29
CA LEU A 50 -0.10 6.86 9.94
C LEU A 50 -0.43 7.86 8.83
N GLY A 51 -1.29 7.49 7.88
CA GLY A 51 -1.78 8.37 6.81
C GLY A 51 -2.66 9.52 7.29
N THR A 52 -3.20 9.47 8.52
CA THR A 52 -3.97 10.58 9.12
C THR A 52 -3.11 11.66 9.77
N LEU A 53 -1.79 11.43 9.90
CA LEU A 53 -0.89 12.44 10.43
C LEU A 53 -0.87 13.66 9.51
N PRO A 54 -0.77 14.89 10.06
CA PRO A 54 -0.64 16.09 9.25
C PRO A 54 0.52 15.92 8.26
N PRO A 55 0.29 16.11 6.94
CA PRO A 55 1.35 16.02 5.98
C PRO A 55 2.37 17.12 6.27
N GLU A 56 3.63 16.86 5.95
CA GLU A 56 4.63 17.91 5.94
C GLU A 56 4.18 19.01 4.98
N GLU A 57 4.18 20.26 5.46
CA GLU A 57 3.75 21.39 4.64
C GLU A 57 4.71 21.52 3.45
N LEU A 58 4.18 21.28 2.25
CA LEU A 58 4.91 21.57 1.03
C LEU A 58 5.13 23.07 0.92
N ASP A 59 6.36 23.47 0.57
CA ASP A 59 6.66 24.86 0.24
C ASP A 59 5.61 25.39 -0.78
N PRO A 60 4.91 26.50 -0.49
CA PRO A 60 3.84 26.98 -1.36
C PRO A 60 4.30 27.26 -2.79
N THR A 61 5.54 27.73 -2.96
CA THR A 61 6.12 27.99 -4.28
C THR A 61 6.34 26.70 -5.06
N LEU A 62 6.82 25.65 -4.39
CA LEU A 62 6.94 24.32 -4.99
C LEU A 62 5.57 23.76 -5.37
N ARG A 63 4.57 23.88 -4.49
CA ARG A 63 3.20 23.44 -4.75
C ARG A 63 2.62 24.10 -6.01
N ASP A 64 2.74 25.41 -6.13
CA ASP A 64 2.19 26.14 -7.28
C ASP A 64 2.88 25.76 -8.58
N ARG A 65 4.22 25.61 -8.55
CA ARG A 65 4.99 25.11 -9.71
C ARG A 65 4.58 23.71 -10.14
N LEU A 66 4.30 22.81 -9.20
CA LEU A 66 3.81 21.45 -9.50
C LEU A 66 2.43 21.52 -10.15
N LEU A 67 1.51 22.32 -9.60
CA LEU A 67 0.15 22.47 -10.15
C LEU A 67 0.17 23.06 -11.56
N ASP A 68 1.01 24.06 -11.83
CA ASP A 68 1.15 24.62 -13.17
C ASP A 68 1.71 23.59 -14.16
N ALA A 69 2.75 22.83 -13.77
CA ALA A 69 3.31 21.78 -14.61
C ALA A 69 2.28 20.70 -14.97
N PHE A 70 1.43 20.28 -14.02
CA PHE A 70 0.38 19.29 -14.30
C PHE A 70 -0.77 19.84 -15.16
N ARG A 71 -1.04 21.15 -15.12
CA ARG A 71 -2.06 21.77 -16.00
C ARG A 71 -1.61 21.83 -17.46
N GLU A 72 -0.31 21.97 -17.68
CA GLU A 72 0.28 22.00 -19.02
C GLU A 72 0.61 20.58 -19.56
N TRP A 73 0.42 19.55 -18.74
CA TRP A 73 0.71 18.17 -19.09
C TRP A 73 -0.35 17.60 -20.05
N ARG A 74 0.12 17.06 -21.18
CA ARG A 74 -0.67 16.43 -22.24
C ARG A 74 -0.14 15.03 -22.54
#